data_AF-A0A2N6DXI4-F1
#
_entry.id   AF-A0A2N6DXI4-F1
#
_cell.length_a   1.000
_cell.length_b   1.000
_cell.length_c   1.000
_cell.angle_alpha   90.00
_cell.angle_beta   90.00
_cell.angle_gamma   90.00
#
_symmetry.space_group_name_H-M   'P 1'
#
loop_
_entity.id
_entity.type
_entity.pdbx_description
1 polymer ?
#
loop_
_entity_poly.entity_id
_entity_poly.type
_entity_poly.pdbx_seq_one_letter_code
_entity_poly.pdbx_strand_id
1 'polypeptide(L)'
;MANAHSLVERTFGNRIKLCSIINAKSGRCAENCAFCAQSAHFATNAPVFPLKTVAEIVSEAHRAADEGAHCFGIVTSGTSPQRGKEFAQVLEAITRIREELPIEPSASLGILDPEQAKSLADAGCVTYHHNLETARSFFP
;
A
#
# COMPACT_ATOMS: atom_id res chain seq x y z
N MET A 1 17.88 -17.19 -27.40
CA MET A 1 17.68 -16.18 -26.35
C MET A 1 16.33 -16.45 -25.70
N ALA A 2 16.30 -16.80 -24.41
CA ALA A 2 15.02 -16.84 -23.70
C ALA A 2 14.55 -15.39 -23.53
N ASN A 3 13.60 -14.96 -24.35
CA ASN A 3 12.94 -13.67 -24.21
C ASN A 3 12.04 -13.68 -22.95
N ALA A 4 11.86 -12.53 -22.31
CA ALA A 4 11.11 -12.42 -21.06
C ALA A 4 9.71 -13.06 -21.15
N HIS A 5 9.07 -12.95 -22.32
CA HIS A 5 7.79 -13.58 -22.61
C HIS A 5 7.80 -15.10 -22.46
N SER A 6 8.75 -15.82 -23.08
CA SER A 6 8.83 -17.29 -22.96
C SER A 6 9.05 -17.74 -21.52
N LEU A 7 9.78 -16.96 -20.72
CA LEU A 7 9.99 -17.28 -19.31
C LEU A 7 8.70 -17.13 -18.50
N VAL A 8 7.94 -16.05 -18.73
CA VAL A 8 6.65 -15.82 -18.09
C VAL A 8 5.66 -16.92 -18.44
N GLU A 9 5.51 -17.26 -19.72
CA GLU A 9 4.58 -18.30 -20.16
C GLU A 9 4.91 -19.67 -19.56
N ARG A 10 6.19 -20.06 -19.54
CA ARG A 10 6.61 -21.36 -18.98
C ARG A 10 6.46 -21.44 -17.46
N THR A 11 6.63 -20.33 -16.75
CA THR A 11 6.63 -20.31 -15.28
C THR A 11 5.24 -20.06 -14.71
N PHE A 12 4.53 -19.08 -15.27
CA PHE A 12 3.27 -18.56 -14.73
C PHE A 12 2.07 -18.86 -15.62
N GLY A 13 2.30 -19.17 -16.90
CA GLY A 13 1.24 -19.30 -17.90
C GLY A 13 0.56 -17.96 -18.18
N ASN A 14 -0.70 -18.01 -18.62
CA ASN A 14 -1.52 -16.83 -18.86
C ASN A 14 -2.33 -16.43 -17.60
N ARG A 15 -1.67 -16.33 -16.45
CA ARG A 15 -2.30 -15.98 -15.17
C ARG A 15 -1.88 -14.58 -14.75
N ILE A 16 -2.84 -13.80 -14.26
CA ILE A 16 -2.64 -12.44 -13.76
C ILE A 16 -3.19 -12.38 -12.33
N LYS A 17 -2.45 -11.73 -11.43
CA LYS A 17 -2.95 -11.39 -10.08
C LYS A 17 -3.36 -9.93 -10.08
N LEU A 18 -4.65 -9.68 -9.89
CA LEU A 18 -5.19 -8.32 -9.82
C LEU A 18 -5.06 -7.79 -8.39
N CYS A 19 -4.63 -6.55 -8.27
CA CYS A 19 -4.50 -5.85 -6.99
C CYS A 19 -5.12 -4.47 -7.10
N SER A 20 -5.95 -4.12 -6.13
CA SER A 20 -6.52 -2.78 -5.98
C SER A 20 -5.81 -2.06 -4.85
N ILE A 21 -5.80 -0.73 -4.87
CA ILE A 21 -5.21 0.10 -3.81
C ILE A 21 -6.15 1.24 -3.45
N ILE A 22 -6.11 1.67 -2.20
CA ILE A 22 -6.73 2.89 -1.71
C ILE A 22 -5.66 3.89 -1.28
N ASN A 23 -5.77 5.13 -1.75
CA ASN A 23 -5.06 6.26 -1.14
C ASN A 23 -5.77 6.61 0.18
N ALA A 24 -5.33 5.98 1.27
CA ALA A 24 -5.96 6.07 2.59
C ALA A 24 -5.62 7.39 3.30
N LYS A 25 -4.49 8.02 2.99
CA LYS A 25 -4.09 9.33 3.52
C LYS A 25 -3.28 10.06 2.46
N SER A 26 -3.63 11.30 2.16
CA SER A 26 -3.12 11.97 0.96
C SER A 26 -2.53 13.35 1.21
N GLY A 27 -1.42 13.61 0.52
CA GLY A 27 -0.73 14.90 0.49
C GLY A 27 0.07 15.21 1.76
N ARG A 28 0.63 16.44 1.81
CA ARG A 28 1.45 16.96 2.92
C ARG A 28 2.59 16.02 3.34
N CYS A 29 3.13 15.23 2.41
CA CYS A 29 4.27 14.37 2.69
C CYS A 29 5.53 15.22 2.88
N ALA A 30 6.29 14.98 3.96
CA ALA A 30 7.52 15.70 4.25
C ALA A 30 8.68 15.32 3.31
N GLU A 31 8.59 14.17 2.65
CA GLU A 31 9.58 13.70 1.68
C GLU A 31 9.57 14.56 0.41
N ASN A 32 10.74 14.71 -0.21
CA ASN A 32 10.96 15.57 -1.38
C ASN A 32 11.12 14.78 -2.70
N CYS A 33 10.54 13.58 -2.79
CA CYS A 33 10.60 12.74 -3.98
C CYS A 33 10.15 13.54 -5.21
N ALA A 34 11.06 13.82 -6.14
CA ALA A 34 10.84 14.74 -7.28
C ALA A 34 9.69 14.33 -8.21
N PHE A 35 9.34 13.04 -8.22
CA PHE A 35 8.26 12.47 -9.03
C PHE A 35 6.92 12.37 -8.28
N CYS A 36 6.89 12.61 -6.96
CA CYS A 36 5.72 12.36 -6.15
C CYS A 36 4.79 13.58 -6.10
N ALA A 37 3.59 13.44 -6.65
CA ALA A 37 2.58 14.50 -6.62
C ALA A 37 2.11 14.88 -5.20
N GLN A 38 2.38 14.06 -4.19
CA GLN A 38 1.92 14.27 -2.80
C GLN A 38 2.97 14.93 -1.88
N SER A 39 4.17 15.21 -2.41
CA SER A 39 5.23 15.90 -1.68
C SER A 39 4.83 17.35 -1.36
N ALA A 40 5.07 17.78 -0.13
CA ALA A 40 4.84 19.15 0.29
C ALA A 40 5.83 20.17 -0.32
N HIS A 41 6.88 19.69 -1.00
CA HIS A 41 7.91 20.53 -1.62
C HIS A 41 7.52 21.04 -3.01
N PHE A 42 6.45 20.51 -3.61
CA PHE A 42 6.02 20.85 -4.96
C PHE A 42 4.56 21.31 -4.98
N ALA A 43 4.27 22.33 -5.80
CA ALA A 43 2.90 22.76 -6.04
C ALA A 43 2.22 21.81 -7.03
N THR A 44 1.25 21.03 -6.55
CA THR A 44 0.50 20.06 -7.35
C THR A 44 -0.99 20.18 -7.07
N ASN A 45 -1.80 19.47 -7.87
CA ASN A 45 -3.26 19.38 -7.68
C ASN A 45 -3.67 18.10 -6.93
N ALA A 46 -2.74 17.44 -6.22
CA ALA A 46 -3.08 16.23 -5.47
C ALA A 46 -4.09 16.56 -4.35
N PRO A 47 -5.16 15.76 -4.18
CA PRO A 47 -6.11 15.97 -3.11
C PRO A 47 -5.41 15.79 -1.75
N VAL A 48 -5.76 16.63 -0.78
CA VAL A 48 -5.20 16.58 0.57
C VAL A 48 -6.31 16.23 1.56
N PHE A 49 -6.14 15.10 2.25
CA PHE A 49 -7.11 14.64 3.24
C PHE A 49 -6.42 13.78 4.31
N PRO A 50 -6.93 13.78 5.55
CA PRO A 50 -6.40 12.96 6.63
C PRO A 50 -6.66 11.47 6.37
N LEU A 51 -6.18 10.60 7.26
CA LEU A 51 -6.47 9.16 7.17
C LEU A 51 -7.99 8.92 7.09
N LYS A 52 -8.39 8.13 6.09
CA LYS A 52 -9.76 7.63 5.93
C LYS A 52 -10.20 6.79 7.12
N THR A 53 -11.49 6.79 7.40
CA THR A 53 -12.04 5.95 8.47
C THR A 53 -11.89 4.46 8.14
N VAL A 54 -11.88 3.61 9.17
CA VAL A 54 -11.85 2.15 9.02
C VAL A 54 -12.99 1.68 8.12
N ALA A 55 -14.19 2.24 8.32
CA ALA A 55 -15.37 1.92 7.51
C ALA A 55 -15.18 2.25 6.02
N GLU A 56 -14.61 3.41 5.69
CA GLU A 56 -14.30 3.77 4.30
C GLU A 56 -13.28 2.81 3.68
N ILE A 57 -12.22 2.46 4.41
CA ILE A 57 -11.16 1.56 3.92
C ILE A 57 -11.73 0.16 3.66
N VAL A 58 -12.48 -0.39 4.62
CA VAL A 58 -13.09 -1.73 4.48
C VAL A 58 -14.16 -1.73 3.38
N SER A 59 -14.95 -0.66 3.23
CA SER A 59 -15.93 -0.53 2.14
C SER A 59 -15.27 -0.56 0.75
N GLU A 60 -14.14 0.10 0.58
CA GLU A 60 -13.39 0.05 -0.69
C GLU A 60 -12.76 -1.33 -0.93
N ALA A 61 -12.34 -2.01 0.13
CA ALA A 61 -11.85 -3.39 0.05
C ALA A 61 -12.95 -4.37 -0.36
N HIS A 62 -14.18 -4.22 0.16
CA HIS A 62 -15.34 -4.96 -0.30
C HIS A 62 -15.56 -4.75 -1.80
N ARG A 63 -15.58 -3.50 -2.26
CA ARG A 63 -15.76 -3.20 -3.69
C ARG A 63 -14.67 -3.84 -4.54
N ALA A 64 -13.41 -3.77 -4.09
CA ALA A 64 -12.30 -4.41 -4.80
C ALA A 64 -12.44 -5.94 -4.85
N ALA A 65 -12.91 -6.58 -3.77
CA ALA A 65 -13.17 -8.01 -3.74
C ALA A 65 -14.29 -8.40 -4.71
N ASP A 66 -15.38 -7.63 -4.74
CA ASP A 66 -16.52 -7.82 -5.66
C ASP A 66 -16.10 -7.64 -7.13
N GLU A 67 -15.13 -6.77 -7.39
CA GLU A 67 -14.52 -6.56 -8.71
C GLU A 67 -13.48 -7.64 -9.10
N GLY A 68 -13.22 -8.62 -8.22
CA GLY A 68 -12.31 -9.74 -8.48
C GLY A 68 -10.83 -9.47 -8.20
N ALA A 69 -10.51 -8.43 -7.41
CA ALA A 69 -9.15 -8.22 -6.96
C ALA A 69 -8.73 -9.32 -5.96
N HIS A 70 -7.47 -9.76 -6.07
CA HIS A 70 -6.87 -10.77 -5.20
C HIS A 70 -6.18 -10.13 -4.00
N CYS A 71 -5.72 -8.89 -4.14
CA CYS A 71 -5.12 -8.14 -3.05
C CYS A 71 -5.61 -6.69 -2.98
N PHE A 72 -5.61 -6.12 -1.77
CA PHE A 72 -6.06 -4.76 -1.49
C PHE A 72 -5.01 -4.00 -0.67
N GLY A 73 -4.42 -2.96 -1.25
CA GLY A 73 -3.35 -2.17 -0.65
C GLY A 73 -3.84 -0.90 0.02
N ILE A 74 -3.57 -0.76 1.33
CA ILE A 74 -3.74 0.49 2.07
C ILE A 74 -2.47 1.33 1.90
N VAL A 75 -2.58 2.47 1.22
CA VAL A 75 -1.44 3.34 0.91
C VAL A 75 -1.60 4.69 1.60
N THR A 76 -0.56 5.17 2.28
CA THR A 76 -0.56 6.47 2.96
C THR A 76 0.59 7.35 2.51
N SER A 77 0.36 8.66 2.42
CA SER A 77 1.43 9.65 2.34
C SER A 77 2.20 9.74 3.67
N GLY A 78 3.47 10.14 3.59
CA GLY A 78 4.37 10.32 4.74
C GLY A 78 5.59 9.41 4.71
N THR A 79 6.54 9.68 5.59
CA THR A 79 7.81 8.96 5.72
C THR A 79 7.66 7.61 6.40
N SER A 80 6.83 7.56 7.45
CA SER A 80 6.65 6.43 8.35
C SER A 80 5.28 6.57 9.05
N PRO A 81 4.56 5.47 9.35
CA PRO A 81 3.31 5.57 10.09
C PRO A 81 3.61 6.03 11.53
N GLN A 82 2.94 7.10 11.97
CA GLN A 82 3.05 7.57 13.34
C GLN A 82 2.39 6.58 14.29
N ARG A 83 3.06 6.26 15.41
CA ARG A 83 2.46 5.44 16.46
C ARG A 83 1.24 6.15 17.05
N GLY A 84 0.24 5.36 17.45
CA GLY A 84 -0.99 5.86 18.04
C GLY A 84 -2.21 5.61 17.16
N LYS A 85 -3.16 6.56 17.20
CA LYS A 85 -4.53 6.34 16.70
C LYS A 85 -4.57 5.99 15.21
N GLU A 86 -3.83 6.70 14.36
CA GLU A 86 -3.83 6.42 12.91
C GLU A 86 -3.30 5.02 12.59
N PHE A 87 -2.19 4.61 13.22
CA PHE A 87 -1.65 3.25 13.01
C PHE A 87 -2.62 2.19 13.55
N ALA A 88 -3.24 2.41 14.71
CA ALA A 88 -4.26 1.51 15.24
C ALA A 88 -5.47 1.36 14.30
N GLN A 89 -5.91 2.44 13.65
CA GLN A 89 -6.98 2.39 12.65
C GLN A 89 -6.56 1.59 11.41
N VAL A 90 -5.31 1.71 10.96
CA VAL A 90 -4.80 0.90 9.84
C VAL A 90 -4.76 -0.59 10.22
N LEU A 91 -4.30 -0.92 11.44
CA LEU A 91 -4.30 -2.30 11.94
C LEU A 91 -5.73 -2.86 12.00
N GLU A 92 -6.67 -2.10 12.54
CA GLU A 92 -8.09 -2.48 12.59
C GLU A 92 -8.66 -2.74 11.20
N ALA A 93 -8.39 -1.85 10.22
CA ALA A 93 -8.83 -2.05 8.85
C ALA A 93 -8.23 -3.32 8.21
N ILE A 94 -6.94 -3.59 8.43
CA ILE A 94 -6.27 -4.80 7.93
C ILE A 94 -6.89 -6.06 8.54
N THR A 95 -7.12 -6.08 9.85
CA THR A 95 -7.76 -7.21 10.54
C THR A 95 -9.15 -7.47 9.99
N ARG A 96 -9.97 -6.42 9.86
CA ARG A 96 -11.32 -6.55 9.30
C ARG A 96 -11.31 -7.04 7.86
N ILE A 97 -10.44 -6.51 7.00
CA ILE A 97 -10.30 -6.99 5.62
C ILE A 97 -9.91 -8.47 5.62
N ARG A 98 -8.97 -8.87 6.47
CA ARG A 98 -8.51 -10.26 6.56
C ARG A 98 -9.62 -11.22 7.00
N GLU A 99 -10.44 -10.81 7.95
CA GLU A 99 -11.47 -11.66 8.57
C GLU A 99 -12.78 -11.67 7.77
N GLU A 100 -13.16 -10.54 7.18
CA GLU A 100 -14.47 -10.34 6.55
C GLU A 100 -14.46 -10.66 5.05
N LEU A 101 -13.30 -10.61 4.37
CA LEU A 101 -13.22 -10.62 2.90
C LEU A 101 -12.32 -11.72 2.34
N PRO A 102 -12.59 -12.20 1.11
CA PRO A 102 -11.74 -13.17 0.41
C PRO A 102 -10.49 -12.53 -0.24
N ILE A 103 -10.13 -11.29 0.13
CA ILE A 103 -9.05 -10.51 -0.49
C ILE A 103 -7.86 -10.37 0.46
N GLU A 104 -6.64 -10.48 -0.08
CA GLU A 104 -5.42 -10.37 0.73
C GLU A 104 -5.09 -8.90 1.03
N PRO A 105 -5.06 -8.47 2.31
CA PRO A 105 -4.65 -7.10 2.63
C PRO A 105 -3.14 -6.92 2.41
N SER A 106 -2.77 -5.78 1.83
CA SER A 106 -1.40 -5.29 1.71
C SER A 106 -1.30 -3.85 2.19
N ALA A 107 -0.08 -3.36 2.42
CA ALA A 107 0.13 -2.00 2.91
C ALA A 107 1.38 -1.33 2.30
N SER A 108 1.33 -0.01 2.19
CA SER A 108 2.48 0.84 1.89
C SER A 108 2.38 2.11 2.72
N LEU A 109 3.08 2.11 3.87
CA LEU A 109 2.95 3.16 4.89
C LEU A 109 4.23 3.97 5.08
N GLY A 110 5.27 3.70 4.28
CA GLY A 110 6.61 4.25 4.44
C GLY A 110 7.55 3.30 5.18
N ILE A 111 8.50 3.86 5.92
CA ILE A 111 9.51 3.13 6.68
C ILE A 111 8.87 2.59 7.96
N LEU A 112 9.00 1.28 8.18
CA LEU A 112 8.56 0.62 9.41
C LEU A 112 9.73 0.35 10.34
N ASP A 113 9.48 0.41 11.64
CA ASP A 113 10.31 -0.28 12.63
C ASP A 113 9.90 -1.77 12.80
N PRO A 114 10.72 -2.61 13.44
CA PRO A 114 10.43 -4.04 13.61
C PRO A 114 9.12 -4.34 14.36
N GLU A 115 8.72 -3.50 15.32
CA GLU A 115 7.47 -3.71 16.07
C GLU A 115 6.25 -3.37 15.22
N GLN A 116 6.34 -2.31 14.41
CA GLN A 116 5.29 -1.95 13.44
C GLN A 116 5.12 -3.04 12.38
N ALA A 117 6.23 -3.57 11.86
CA ALA A 117 6.21 -4.68 10.90
C ALA A 117 5.57 -5.92 11.51
N LYS A 118 5.93 -6.26 12.75
CA LYS A 118 5.29 -7.36 13.49
C LYS A 118 3.79 -7.10 13.69
N SER A 119 3.41 -5.90 14.10
CA SER A 119 2.00 -5.55 14.32
C SER A 119 1.16 -5.68 13.05
N LEU A 120 1.70 -5.27 11.90
CA LEU A 120 1.04 -5.43 10.61
C LEU A 120 0.89 -6.91 10.22
N ALA A 121 1.93 -7.71 10.43
CA ALA A 121 1.87 -9.15 10.18
C ALA A 121 0.84 -9.85 11.08
N ASP A 122 0.84 -9.52 12.38
CA ASP A 122 -0.10 -10.07 13.37
C ASP A 122 -1.55 -9.65 13.07
N ALA A 123 -1.77 -8.43 12.56
CA ALA A 123 -3.08 -7.96 12.09
C ALA A 123 -3.55 -8.68 10.82
N GLY A 124 -2.65 -9.38 10.12
CA GLY A 124 -2.95 -10.17 8.94
C GLY A 124 -2.52 -9.55 7.62
N CYS A 125 -1.63 -8.56 7.59
CA CYS A 125 -1.07 -8.02 6.34
C CYS A 125 -0.24 -9.09 5.60
N VAL A 126 -0.53 -9.36 4.31
CA VAL A 126 0.19 -10.36 3.50
C VAL A 126 1.45 -9.79 2.87
N THR A 127 1.37 -8.56 2.37
CA THR A 127 2.42 -7.96 1.56
C THR A 127 2.64 -6.53 1.97
N TYR A 128 3.91 -6.14 2.07
CA TYR A 128 4.31 -4.76 2.35
C TYR A 128 5.09 -4.19 1.17
N HIS A 129 4.69 -3.03 0.69
CA HIS A 129 5.30 -2.36 -0.46
C HIS A 129 6.27 -1.28 0.01
N HIS A 130 7.55 -1.43 -0.34
CA HIS A 130 8.58 -0.42 -0.11
C HIS A 130 9.60 -0.46 -1.25
N ASN A 131 9.62 0.60 -2.06
CA ASN A 131 10.45 0.66 -3.26
C ASN A 131 11.87 1.15 -2.92
N LEU A 132 12.85 0.67 -3.66
CA LEU A 132 14.20 1.27 -3.69
C LEU A 132 14.26 2.52 -4.58
N GLU A 133 13.24 2.70 -5.42
CA GLU A 133 13.08 3.74 -6.44
C GLU A 133 14.13 3.72 -7.57
N THR A 134 15.42 3.75 -7.27
CA THR A 134 16.49 3.54 -8.25
C THR A 134 17.78 3.03 -7.59
N ALA A 135 18.83 2.85 -8.39
CA ALA A 135 20.14 2.45 -7.90
C ALA A 135 20.69 3.47 -6.89
N ARG A 136 21.39 2.97 -5.87
CA ARG A 136 22.00 3.79 -4.80
C ARG A 136 22.85 4.95 -5.33
N SER A 137 23.55 4.77 -6.44
CA SER A 137 24.39 5.82 -7.04
C SER A 137 23.63 7.07 -7.48
N PHE A 138 22.30 6.99 -7.63
CA PHE A 138 21.42 8.11 -7.97
C PHE A 138 20.75 8.75 -6.74
N PHE A 139 20.88 8.13 -5.55
CA PHE A 139 20.52 8.68 -4.24
C PHE A 139 21.77 8.70 -3.33
N PRO A 140 22.71 9.63 -3.57
CA PRO A 140 23.96 9.72 -2.82
C PRO A 140 23.79 10.17 -1.37
#